data_AF-A0A7Z7M130-F1
#
_entry.id   AF-A0A7Z7M130-F1
#
_cell.length_a   1.000
_cell.length_b   1.000
_cell.length_c   1.000
_cell.angle_alpha   90.00
_cell.angle_beta   90.00
_cell.angle_gamma   90.00
#
_symmetry.space_group_name_H-M   'P 1'
#
loop_
_entity.id
_entity.type
_entity.pdbx_description
1 polymer ?
#
loop_
_entity_poly.entity_id
_entity_poly.type
_entity_poly.pdbx_seq_one_letter_code
_entity_poly.pdbx_strand_id
1 'polypeptide(L)'
;MKSAVSIICLLFVLTLQGQVQRFIYEYKFTNDSLKKDSMKSEYMFLDILKTGSKYYSKKQFDSDSIQTVAIIKQMKMNPGSISINKSFGEGGIDYIIEKKLS
;
A
#
# COMPACT_ATOMS: atom_id res chain seq x y z
N MET A 1 16.04 44.41 -0.83
CA MET A 1 15.50 43.62 0.32
C MET A 1 14.40 42.66 -0.10
N LYS A 2 13.32 43.12 -0.75
CA LYS A 2 12.23 42.27 -1.29
C LYS A 2 12.67 41.05 -2.11
N SER A 3 13.65 41.20 -3.01
CA SER A 3 14.14 40.08 -3.85
C SER A 3 14.94 39.04 -3.06
N ALA A 4 15.69 39.46 -2.03
CA ALA A 4 16.43 38.54 -1.16
C ALA A 4 15.47 37.72 -0.27
N VAL A 5 14.40 38.35 0.24
CA VAL A 5 13.34 37.66 0.97
C VAL A 5 12.63 36.63 0.08
N SER A 6 12.35 36.96 -1.17
CA SER A 6 11.75 36.03 -2.14
C SER A 6 12.64 34.80 -2.38
N ILE A 7 13.95 35.00 -2.52
CA ILE A 7 14.92 33.90 -2.71
C ILE A 7 15.01 33.01 -1.46
N ILE A 8 15.00 33.61 -0.26
CA ILE A 8 15.01 32.86 1.00
C ILE A 8 13.73 32.02 1.16
N CYS A 9 12.56 32.58 0.81
CA CYS A 9 11.32 31.81 0.79
C CYS A 9 11.38 30.64 -0.21
N LEU A 10 11.94 30.84 -1.40
CA LEU A 10 12.09 29.78 -2.40
C LEU A 10 13.01 28.65 -1.90
N LEU A 11 14.12 29.00 -1.24
CA LEU A 11 15.04 28.02 -0.64
C LEU A 11 14.39 27.25 0.52
N PHE A 12 13.49 27.88 1.29
CA PHE A 12 12.81 27.22 2.40
C PHE A 12 11.85 26.12 1.93
N VAL A 13 11.15 26.30 0.81
CA VAL A 13 10.25 25.28 0.23
C VAL A 13 11.00 24.00 -0.14
N LEU A 14 12.27 24.12 -0.57
CA LEU A 14 13.09 22.96 -0.92
C LEU A 14 13.41 22.05 0.28
N THR A 15 13.32 22.56 1.51
CA THR A 15 13.58 21.79 2.74
C THR A 15 12.38 20.99 3.24
N LEU A 16 11.18 21.23 2.70
CA LEU A 16 9.94 20.56 3.11
C LEU A 16 9.74 19.16 2.49
N GLN A 17 10.82 18.43 2.24
CA GLN A 17 10.74 17.08 1.70
C GLN A 17 10.38 16.08 2.82
N GLY A 18 9.14 15.60 2.79
CA GLY A 18 8.67 14.42 3.52
C GLY A 18 8.50 13.26 2.56
N GLN A 19 9.60 12.73 2.02
CA GLN A 19 9.52 11.65 1.04
C GLN A 19 9.21 10.32 1.74
N VAL A 20 8.12 9.67 1.30
CA VAL A 20 7.84 8.26 1.63
C VAL A 20 8.80 7.40 0.80
N GLN A 21 9.59 6.57 1.45
CA GLN A 21 10.48 5.63 0.77
C GLN A 21 9.79 4.28 0.65
N ARG A 22 9.60 3.79 -0.59
CA ARG A 22 8.99 2.49 -0.87
C ARG A 22 10.05 1.50 -1.35
N PHE A 23 10.16 0.38 -0.65
CA PHE A 23 10.93 -0.78 -1.09
C PHE A 23 9.97 -1.87 -1.57
N ILE A 24 10.31 -2.50 -2.69
CA ILE A 24 9.48 -3.54 -3.30
C ILE A 24 10.26 -4.85 -3.21
N TYR A 25 9.66 -5.85 -2.58
CA TYR A 25 10.19 -7.20 -2.47
C TYR A 25 9.39 -8.13 -3.38
N GLU A 26 10.10 -8.97 -4.14
CA GLU A 26 9.49 -10.05 -4.91
C GLU A 26 9.73 -11.37 -4.16
N TYR A 27 8.65 -12.00 -3.70
CA TYR A 27 8.70 -13.35 -3.14
C TYR A 27 8.31 -14.34 -4.22
N LYS A 28 9.14 -15.37 -4.39
CA LYS A 28 8.83 -16.50 -5.27
C LYS A 28 8.73 -17.75 -4.42
N PHE A 29 7.58 -18.41 -4.46
CA PHE A 29 7.31 -19.61 -3.68
C PHE A 29 6.60 -20.66 -4.53
N THR A 30 6.82 -21.91 -4.19
CA THR A 30 6.08 -23.05 -4.73
C THR A 30 5.54 -23.86 -3.57
N ASN A 31 4.31 -24.35 -3.68
CA ASN A 31 3.73 -25.24 -2.65
C ASN A 31 4.36 -26.64 -2.71
N ASP A 32 4.90 -27.01 -3.87
CA ASP A 32 5.53 -28.32 -4.10
C ASP A 32 6.94 -28.10 -4.63
N SER A 33 7.94 -28.56 -3.87
CA SER A 33 9.35 -28.46 -4.23
C SER A 33 9.73 -29.27 -5.48
N LEU A 34 8.90 -30.26 -5.87
CA LEU A 34 9.13 -31.12 -7.03
C LEU A 34 8.52 -30.55 -8.33
N LYS A 35 7.55 -29.63 -8.22
CA LYS A 35 6.93 -28.94 -9.37
C LYS A 35 7.51 -27.53 -9.51
N LYS A 36 8.64 -27.45 -10.21
CA LYS A 36 9.31 -26.17 -10.54
C LYS A 36 8.46 -25.25 -11.41
N ASP A 37 7.51 -25.80 -12.16
CA ASP A 37 6.64 -25.03 -13.07
C ASP A 37 5.49 -24.28 -12.37
N SER A 38 5.21 -24.55 -11.08
CA SER A 38 4.15 -23.87 -10.33
C SER A 38 4.65 -22.72 -9.44
N MET A 39 5.73 -22.06 -9.84
CA MET A 39 6.33 -20.96 -9.07
C MET A 39 5.40 -19.75 -9.08
N LYS A 40 4.81 -19.45 -7.93
CA LYS A 40 3.99 -18.25 -7.71
C LYS A 40 4.90 -17.11 -7.30
N SER A 41 4.69 -15.93 -7.85
CA SER A 41 5.34 -14.70 -7.42
C SER A 41 4.35 -13.75 -6.76
N GLU A 42 4.77 -13.11 -5.68
CA GLU A 42 3.98 -12.12 -4.95
C GLU A 42 4.87 -10.94 -4.55
N TYR A 43 4.35 -9.72 -4.76
CA TYR A 43 5.07 -8.49 -4.43
C TYR A 43 4.62 -7.96 -3.07
N MET A 44 5.59 -7.67 -2.21
CA MET A 44 5.39 -7.00 -0.93
C MET A 44 5.97 -5.59 -0.98
N PHE A 45 5.23 -4.64 -0.43
CA PHE A 45 5.64 -3.24 -0.32
C PHE A 45 6.03 -2.93 1.11
N LEU A 46 7.19 -2.31 1.28
CA LEU A 46 7.63 -1.69 2.53
C LEU A 46 7.66 -0.18 2.33
N ASP A 47 6.68 0.51 2.90
CA ASP A 47 6.59 1.96 2.89
C ASP A 47 7.15 2.51 4.21
N ILE A 48 8.21 3.31 4.12
CA ILE A 48 8.80 4.02 5.25
C ILE A 48 8.36 5.48 5.19
N LEU A 49 7.55 5.84 6.18
CA LEU A 49 7.08 7.20 6.44
C LEU A 49 7.82 7.77 7.65
N LYS A 50 7.80 9.10 7.81
CA LYS A 50 8.34 9.75 9.02
C LYS A 50 7.66 9.26 10.31
N THR A 51 6.40 8.81 10.23
CA THR A 51 5.61 8.32 11.36
C THR A 51 5.81 6.85 11.66
N GLY A 52 6.45 6.09 10.75
CA GLY A 52 6.58 4.65 10.89
C GLY A 52 6.74 3.91 9.55
N SER A 53 6.81 2.60 9.62
CA SER A 53 6.90 1.73 8.43
C SER A 53 5.67 0.83 8.30
N LYS A 54 5.23 0.59 7.06
CA LYS A 54 4.17 -0.36 6.71
C LYS A 54 4.68 -1.39 5.74
N TYR A 55 4.49 -2.65 6.07
CA TYR A 55 4.84 -3.78 5.21
C TYR A 55 3.59 -4.58 4.86
N TYR A 56 3.28 -4.74 3.58
CA TYR A 56 2.00 -5.34 3.15
C TYR A 56 2.08 -5.97 1.75
N SER A 57 1.18 -6.91 1.45
CA SER A 57 1.04 -7.51 0.11
C SER A 57 0.35 -6.56 -0.86
N LYS A 58 0.95 -6.41 -2.05
CA LYS A 58 0.33 -5.65 -3.15
C LYS A 58 -1.00 -6.27 -3.57
N LYS A 59 -1.06 -7.61 -3.67
CA LYS A 59 -2.24 -8.32 -4.18
C LYS A 59 -3.42 -8.19 -3.22
N GLN A 60 -3.14 -8.24 -1.92
CA GLN A 60 -4.14 -7.96 -0.88
C GLN A 60 -4.61 -6.50 -0.93
N PHE A 61 -3.68 -5.54 -1.00
CA PHE A 61 -4.02 -4.12 -1.09
C PHE A 61 -4.90 -3.79 -2.30
N ASP A 62 -4.59 -4.35 -3.47
CA ASP A 62 -5.39 -4.18 -4.68
C ASP A 62 -6.80 -4.77 -4.50
N SER A 63 -6.91 -5.95 -3.89
CA SER A 63 -8.20 -6.60 -3.61
C SER A 63 -9.07 -5.77 -2.65
N ASP A 64 -8.49 -5.30 -1.54
CA ASP A 64 -9.17 -4.48 -0.55
C ASP A 64 -9.63 -3.15 -1.15
N SER A 65 -8.82 -2.57 -2.04
CA SER A 65 -9.17 -1.35 -2.77
C SER A 65 -10.39 -1.56 -3.67
N ILE A 66 -10.44 -2.66 -4.42
CA ILE A 66 -11.59 -2.99 -5.29
C ILE A 66 -12.84 -3.25 -4.46
N GLN A 67 -12.73 -4.01 -3.37
CA GLN A 67 -13.85 -4.30 -2.46
C GLN A 67 -14.41 -3.03 -1.84
N THR A 68 -13.53 -2.13 -1.39
CA THR A 68 -13.92 -0.84 -0.81
C THR A 68 -14.72 -0.01 -1.81
N VAL A 69 -14.26 0.08 -3.06
CA VAL A 69 -14.98 0.80 -4.13
C VAL A 69 -16.35 0.16 -4.39
N ALA A 70 -16.43 -1.17 -4.42
CA ALA A 70 -17.68 -1.89 -4.61
C ALA A 70 -18.67 -1.60 -3.47
N ILE A 71 -18.22 -1.60 -2.22
CA ILE A 71 -19.04 -1.27 -1.04
C ILE A 71 -19.53 0.17 -1.11
N ILE A 72 -18.65 1.14 -1.38
CA ILE A 72 -19.03 2.56 -1.51
C ILE A 72 -20.09 2.72 -2.60
N LYS A 73 -19.96 2.02 -3.73
CA LYS A 73 -20.94 2.04 -4.82
C LYS A 73 -22.29 1.47 -4.36
N GLN A 74 -22.29 0.35 -3.64
CA GLN A 74 -23.52 -0.23 -3.10
C GLN A 74 -24.21 0.71 -2.11
N MET A 75 -23.45 1.35 -1.21
CA MET A 75 -24.00 2.31 -0.23
C MET A 75 -24.65 3.52 -0.91
N LYS A 76 -24.09 4.00 -2.02
CA LYS A 76 -24.68 5.09 -2.82
C LYS A 76 -25.96 4.66 -3.54
N MET A 77 -26.04 3.40 -3.96
CA MET A 77 -27.18 2.87 -4.73
C MET A 77 -28.33 2.38 -3.84
N ASN A 78 -28.03 1.81 -2.67
CA ASN A 78 -29.05 1.31 -1.75
C ASN A 78 -28.68 1.60 -0.28
N PRO A 79 -29.05 2.79 0.25
CA PRO A 79 -28.83 3.15 1.64
C PRO A 79 -29.70 2.27 2.55
N GLY A 80 -29.13 1.20 3.12
CA GLY A 80 -29.84 0.30 4.04
C GLY A 80 -29.53 -1.19 3.89
N SER A 81 -28.90 -1.61 2.79
CA SER A 81 -28.41 -2.98 2.64
C SER A 81 -27.05 -3.01 1.95
N ILE A 82 -26.05 -3.58 2.62
CA ILE A 82 -24.71 -3.77 2.07
C ILE A 82 -24.47 -5.27 2.00
N SER A 83 -24.21 -5.80 0.80
CA SER A 83 -23.79 -7.19 0.65
C SER A 83 -22.27 -7.25 0.50
N ILE A 84 -21.62 -7.82 1.50
CA ILE A 84 -20.16 -7.96 1.55
C ILE A 84 -19.82 -9.40 1.22
N ASN A 85 -19.34 -9.63 -0.01
CA ASN A 85 -18.69 -10.89 -0.34
C ASN A 85 -17.21 -10.73 -0.03
N LYS A 86 -16.78 -11.25 1.12
CA LYS A 86 -15.36 -11.27 1.50
C LYS A 86 -14.64 -12.32 0.66
N SER A 87 -14.16 -11.91 -0.51
CA SER A 87 -13.21 -12.71 -1.28
C SER A 87 -11.85 -12.48 -0.65
N PHE A 88 -11.29 -13.51 -0.01
CA PHE A 88 -9.86 -13.50 0.32
C PHE A 88 -9.14 -13.47 -1.02
N GLY A 89 -8.56 -12.32 -1.36
CA GLY A 89 -7.83 -12.15 -2.62
C GLY A 89 -6.85 -13.30 -2.79
N GLU A 90 -6.63 -13.75 -4.02
CA GLU A 90 -5.77 -14.89 -4.37
C GLU A 90 -4.26 -14.72 -3.98
N GLY A 91 -3.91 -13.78 -3.11
CA GLY A 91 -2.58 -13.65 -2.52
C GLY A 91 -2.36 -14.72 -1.46
N GLY A 92 -1.16 -15.30 -1.42
CA GLY A 92 -0.81 -16.30 -0.42
C GLY A 92 -0.30 -15.69 0.89
N ILE A 93 -0.12 -14.36 0.93
CA ILE A 93 0.57 -13.65 2.00
C ILE A 93 -0.37 -12.56 2.58
N ASP A 94 -0.98 -12.87 3.73
CA ASP A 94 -1.94 -12.00 4.44
C ASP A 94 -1.29 -11.09 5.51
N TYR A 95 0.01 -10.83 5.43
CA TYR A 95 0.73 -10.12 6.49
C TYR A 95 0.78 -8.61 6.25
N ILE A 96 0.18 -7.85 7.18
CA ILE A 96 0.37 -6.40 7.32
C ILE A 96 1.12 -6.14 8.63
N ILE A 97 2.33 -5.59 8.53
CA ILE A 97 3.13 -5.19 9.70
C ILE A 97 3.25 -3.67 9.70
N GLU A 98 2.75 -3.03 10.75
CA GLU A 98 2.92 -1.59 10.97
C GLU A 98 3.79 -1.35 12.21
N LYS A 99 4.84 -0.54 12.04
CA LYS A 99 5.68 -0.10 13.15
C LYS A 99 5.63 1.41 13.24
N LYS A 100 5.14 1.93 14.37
CA LYS A 100 5.18 3.37 14.68
C LYS A 100 6.54 3.72 15.28
N LEU A 101 7.10 4.87 14.92
CA LEU A 101 8.19 5.46 15.70
C LEU A 101 7.57 6.10 16.96
N SER A 102 8.12 5.81 18.15
CA SER A 102 7.66 6.35 19.43
C SER A 102 8.00 7.82 19.59
#